data_AF-A0A6A6VJJ7-F1
#
_entry.id   AF-A0A6A6VJJ7-F1
#
_cell.length_a   1.000
_cell.length_b   1.000
_cell.length_c   1.000
_cell.angle_alpha   90.00
_cell.angle_beta   90.00
_cell.angle_gamma   90.00
#
_symmetry.space_group_name_H-M   'P 1'
#
loop_
_entity.id
_entity.type
_entity.pdbx_description
1 polymer ?
#
loop_
_entity_poly.entity_id
_entity_poly.type
_entity_poly.pdbx_seq_one_letter_code
_entity_poly.pdbx_strand_id
1 'polypeptide(L)'
;MQFGQITKINSDDTDGAWYCHRCTRENAVIHYLGAHPFVQMRCGQCNHVACTDCYMTSILTPINPDILGPAPGNKYRIADIVPGHESYGSICPNCGITHRAQAVWTRAHFWNSKKPTHIQFQEDCECGMSEDERQWTYFHIGSNKKWRLQREQCYMEAVEHRIKK
;
A
#
# COMPACT_ATOMS: atom_id res chain seq x y z
N MET A 1 -14.82 13.96 2.26
CA MET A 1 -14.18 13.39 1.05
C MET A 1 -15.16 12.42 0.42
N GLN A 2 -15.62 12.71 -0.80
CA GLN A 2 -16.32 11.71 -1.60
C GLN A 2 -15.25 11.05 -2.47
N PHE A 3 -15.00 9.77 -2.25
CA PHE A 3 -14.23 9.00 -3.21
C PHE A 3 -15.11 8.80 -4.45
N GLY A 4 -14.53 8.95 -5.65
CA GLY A 4 -15.22 8.60 -6.90
C GLY A 4 -15.69 7.14 -6.88
N GLN A 5 -16.44 6.69 -7.90
CA GLN A 5 -16.95 5.31 -7.95
C GLN A 5 -15.85 4.28 -7.65
N ILE A 6 -15.92 3.66 -6.47
CA ILE A 6 -14.97 2.65 -6.03
C ILE A 6 -15.55 1.27 -6.36
N THR A 7 -14.84 0.49 -7.16
CA THR A 7 -15.22 -0.89 -7.47
C THR A 7 -14.38 -1.85 -6.65
N LYS A 8 -15.03 -2.71 -5.85
CA LYS A 8 -14.36 -3.82 -5.14
C LYS A 8 -13.83 -4.82 -6.17
N ILE A 9 -12.63 -5.35 -5.93
CA ILE A 9 -12.05 -6.38 -6.82
C ILE A 9 -12.75 -7.72 -6.63
N ASN A 10 -13.11 -8.05 -5.38
CA ASN A 10 -13.76 -9.30 -5.03
C ASN A 10 -15.13 -9.06 -4.36
N SER A 11 -16.04 -10.02 -4.49
CA SER A 11 -17.37 -10.01 -3.87
C SER A 11 -17.33 -10.21 -2.36
N ASP A 12 -16.27 -10.84 -1.85
CA ASP A 12 -16.14 -11.14 -0.43
C ASP A 12 -15.75 -9.91 0.40
N ASP A 13 -16.07 -9.95 1.69
CA ASP A 13 -15.98 -8.77 2.55
C ASP A 13 -14.56 -8.31 2.94
N THR A 14 -13.54 -9.18 2.86
CA THR A 14 -12.16 -8.84 3.31
C THR A 14 -11.06 -9.55 2.51
N ASP A 15 -10.10 -8.81 1.96
CA ASP A 15 -8.93 -9.33 1.23
C ASP A 15 -7.68 -9.53 2.12
N GLY A 16 -7.71 -9.00 3.33
CA GLY A 16 -6.65 -9.17 4.29
C GLY A 16 -6.99 -8.53 5.63
N ALA A 17 -5.98 -8.41 6.47
CA ALA A 17 -6.03 -7.61 7.67
C ALA A 17 -4.67 -6.95 7.96
N TRP A 18 -4.70 -5.98 8.87
CA TRP A 18 -3.54 -5.47 9.56
C TRP A 18 -3.85 -5.32 11.05
N TYR A 19 -2.82 -5.49 11.86
CA TYR A 19 -2.91 -5.52 13.31
C TYR A 19 -2.17 -4.32 13.87
N CYS A 20 -2.90 -3.48 14.59
CA CYS A 20 -2.36 -2.26 15.14
C CYS A 20 -1.34 -2.60 16.25
N HIS A 21 -0.09 -2.14 16.12
CA HIS A 21 0.93 -2.42 17.13
C HIS A 21 0.64 -1.71 18.47
N ARG A 22 -0.19 -0.65 18.47
CA ARG A 22 -0.52 0.14 19.67
C ARG A 22 -1.64 -0.47 20.53
N CYS A 23 -2.67 -1.02 19.90
CA CYS A 23 -3.87 -1.50 20.60
C CYS A 23 -4.29 -2.93 20.22
N THR A 24 -3.47 -3.62 19.44
CA THR A 24 -3.63 -5.02 19.03
C THR A 24 -4.88 -5.35 18.22
N ARG A 25 -5.73 -4.35 17.91
CA ARG A 25 -6.93 -4.55 17.11
C ARG A 25 -6.59 -5.01 15.69
N GLU A 26 -7.29 -6.06 15.25
CA GLU A 26 -7.40 -6.46 13.86
C GLU A 26 -8.26 -5.45 13.09
N ASN A 27 -7.76 -5.00 11.95
CA ASN A 27 -8.46 -4.10 11.04
C ASN A 27 -8.50 -4.76 9.67
N ALA A 28 -9.71 -4.94 9.13
CA ALA A 28 -9.90 -5.54 7.81
C ALA A 28 -9.27 -4.67 6.71
N VAL A 29 -8.73 -5.34 5.69
CA VAL A 29 -8.21 -4.73 4.46
C VAL A 29 -9.10 -5.20 3.31
N ILE A 30 -9.61 -4.24 2.54
CA ILE A 30 -10.43 -4.50 1.35
C ILE A 30 -9.72 -3.86 0.17
N HIS A 31 -9.51 -4.63 -0.90
CA HIS A 31 -8.78 -4.18 -2.07
C HIS A 31 -9.76 -3.66 -3.14
N TYR A 32 -9.57 -2.40 -3.50
CA TYR A 32 -10.35 -1.70 -4.50
C TYR A 32 -9.54 -1.40 -5.77
N LEU A 33 -10.25 -1.33 -6.90
CA LEU A 33 -9.72 -0.76 -8.13
C LEU A 33 -9.66 0.76 -8.05
N GLY A 34 -8.62 1.35 -8.64
CA GLY A 34 -8.45 2.80 -8.73
C GLY A 34 -7.29 3.35 -7.87
N ALA A 35 -7.35 4.67 -7.64
CA ALA A 35 -6.28 5.44 -7.01
C ALA A 35 -6.08 5.14 -5.53
N HIS A 36 -7.10 4.62 -4.82
CA HIS A 36 -7.03 4.34 -3.39
C HIS A 36 -7.23 2.85 -3.12
N PRO A 37 -6.18 2.02 -3.25
CA PRO A 37 -6.30 0.56 -3.26
C PRO A 37 -6.92 -0.01 -1.98
N PHE A 38 -6.78 0.66 -0.84
CA PHE A 38 -7.34 0.20 0.44
C PHE A 38 -8.17 1.28 1.13
N VAL A 39 -8.46 2.38 0.44
CA VAL A 39 -9.23 3.56 0.91
C VAL A 39 -8.63 4.24 2.13
N GLN A 40 -8.74 3.64 3.32
CA GLN A 40 -8.29 4.22 4.58
C GLN A 40 -7.73 3.17 5.54
N MET A 41 -6.50 3.40 6.01
CA MET A 41 -5.73 2.51 6.88
C MET A 41 -5.60 3.09 8.29
N ARG A 42 -6.73 3.44 8.92
CA ARG A 42 -6.79 3.90 10.32
C ARG A 42 -7.36 2.82 11.22
N CYS A 43 -6.75 2.65 12.39
CA CYS A 43 -7.23 1.69 13.37
C CYS A 43 -8.58 2.15 13.91
N GLY A 44 -9.60 1.29 13.82
CA GLY A 44 -10.95 1.62 14.30
C GLY A 44 -11.09 1.78 15.82
N GLN A 45 -10.03 1.52 16.61
CA GLN A 45 -10.04 1.64 18.08
C GLN A 45 -9.22 2.82 18.58
N CYS A 46 -7.95 2.93 18.17
CA CYS A 46 -7.04 3.97 18.67
C CYS A 46 -6.73 5.07 17.65
N ASN A 47 -7.37 5.05 16.47
CA ASN A 47 -7.15 5.99 15.36
C ASN A 47 -5.72 6.05 14.79
N HIS A 48 -4.81 5.16 15.23
CA HIS A 48 -3.47 5.02 14.68
C HIS A 48 -3.53 4.69 13.19
N VAL A 49 -2.79 5.45 12.37
CA VAL A 49 -2.59 5.12 10.95
C VAL A 49 -1.62 3.97 10.84
N ALA A 50 -1.94 2.97 10.01
CA ALA A 50 -1.08 1.82 9.80
C ALA A 50 0.32 2.27 9.31
N CYS A 51 1.35 1.72 9.93
CA CYS A 51 2.75 2.05 9.66
C CYS A 51 3.59 0.77 9.53
N THR A 52 4.88 0.92 9.25
CA THR A 52 5.85 -0.20 9.17
C THR A 52 5.93 -1.02 10.46
N ASP A 53 5.47 -0.47 11.59
CA ASP A 53 5.47 -1.20 12.85
C ASP A 53 4.32 -2.19 13.02
N CYS A 54 3.20 -1.92 12.34
CA CYS A 54 2.04 -2.80 12.33
C CYS A 54 2.34 -4.10 11.56
N TYR A 55 1.75 -5.21 12.00
CA TYR A 55 1.75 -6.42 11.18
C TYR A 55 0.67 -6.28 10.11
N MET A 56 1.02 -6.55 8.86
CA MET A 56 0.12 -6.50 7.73
C MET A 56 0.20 -7.82 6.97
N THR A 57 -0.96 -8.33 6.57
CA THR A 57 -1.05 -9.57 5.78
C THR A 57 -0.50 -9.36 4.36
N SER A 58 -0.23 -10.46 3.64
CA SER A 58 0.47 -10.46 2.34
C SER A 58 -0.17 -9.63 1.22
N ILE A 59 -1.41 -9.17 1.37
CA ILE A 59 -2.04 -8.25 0.42
C ILE A 59 -1.43 -6.84 0.50
N LEU A 60 -0.84 -6.46 1.62
CA LEU A 60 -0.25 -5.16 1.87
C LEU A 60 1.07 -5.34 2.63
N THR A 61 2.18 -5.32 1.90
CA THR A 61 3.51 -5.55 2.46
C THR A 61 4.27 -4.23 2.50
N PRO A 62 4.65 -3.69 3.68
CA PRO A 62 5.51 -2.52 3.76
C PRO A 62 6.82 -2.73 3.01
N ILE A 63 7.28 -1.69 2.33
CA ILE A 63 8.58 -1.70 1.64
C ILE A 63 9.40 -0.50 2.10
N ASN A 64 10.72 -0.70 2.20
CA ASN A 64 11.64 0.41 2.29
C ASN A 64 11.89 0.95 0.87
N PRO A 65 11.54 2.21 0.54
CA PRO A 65 11.74 2.77 -0.79
C PRO A 65 13.22 2.74 -1.25
N ASP A 66 14.18 2.71 -0.33
CA ASP A 66 15.62 2.60 -0.65
C ASP A 66 15.98 1.29 -1.37
N ILE A 67 15.16 0.25 -1.21
CA ILE A 67 15.36 -1.02 -1.92
C ILE A 67 14.90 -0.93 -3.38
N LEU A 68 14.07 0.06 -3.70
CA LEU A 68 13.69 0.34 -5.07
C LEU A 68 14.82 1.15 -5.70
N GLY A 69 15.18 0.83 -6.95
CA GLY A 69 16.30 1.51 -7.61
C GLY A 69 16.02 3.01 -7.72
N PRO A 70 16.80 3.89 -7.07
CA PRO A 70 16.51 5.32 -7.07
C PRO A 70 16.64 5.88 -8.49
N ALA A 71 15.72 6.76 -8.86
CA ALA A 71 15.76 7.48 -10.12
C ALA A 71 15.47 8.99 -9.91
N PRO A 72 15.90 9.86 -10.83
CA PRO A 72 15.72 11.31 -10.67
C PRO A 72 14.25 11.72 -10.54
N GLY A 73 13.97 12.61 -9.58
CA GLY A 73 12.66 13.23 -9.36
C GLY A 73 11.62 12.29 -8.76
N ASN A 74 11.91 11.74 -7.57
CA ASN A 74 11.00 10.87 -6.78
C ASN A 74 10.44 9.67 -7.56
N LYS A 75 11.26 9.13 -8.46
CA LYS A 75 10.92 7.97 -9.28
C LYS A 75 11.70 6.76 -8.80
N TYR A 76 11.07 5.61 -8.94
CA TYR A 76 11.64 4.35 -8.51
C TYR A 76 11.59 3.34 -9.65
N ARG A 77 12.73 2.74 -9.97
CA ARG A 77 12.83 1.72 -11.01
C ARG A 77 12.30 0.39 -10.49
N ILE A 78 11.37 -0.21 -11.22
CA ILE A 78 10.84 -1.54 -10.93
C ILE A 78 10.88 -2.41 -12.19
N ALA A 79 11.19 -3.70 -12.01
CA ALA A 79 11.52 -4.61 -13.12
C ALA A 79 10.32 -4.90 -14.02
N ASP A 80 9.13 -5.03 -13.44
CA ASP A 80 7.91 -5.42 -14.15
C ASP A 80 6.74 -4.51 -13.75
N ILE A 81 6.36 -3.61 -14.67
CA ILE A 81 5.16 -2.77 -14.53
C ILE A 81 4.12 -3.21 -15.55
N VAL A 82 2.93 -3.50 -15.05
CA VAL A 82 1.73 -3.61 -15.88
C VAL A 82 0.94 -2.32 -15.68
N PRO A 83 0.83 -1.44 -16.71
CA PRO A 83 0.05 -0.22 -16.62
C PRO A 83 -1.39 -0.49 -16.15
N GLY A 84 -1.89 0.26 -15.17
CA GLY A 84 -3.22 0.09 -14.57
C GLY A 84 -3.32 -1.04 -13.55
N HIS A 85 -2.23 -1.78 -13.32
CA HIS A 85 -2.09 -2.81 -12.30
C HIS A 85 -0.82 -2.58 -11.47
N GLU A 86 -0.52 -1.32 -11.17
CA GLU A 86 0.64 -0.97 -10.36
C GLU A 86 0.50 -1.57 -8.96
N SER A 87 1.36 -2.52 -8.63
CA SER A 87 1.34 -3.26 -7.36
C SER A 87 2.00 -2.48 -6.22
N TYR A 88 2.00 -1.16 -6.27
CA TYR A 88 2.69 -0.31 -5.29
C TYR A 88 1.82 0.86 -4.88
N GLY A 89 2.04 1.35 -3.67
CA GLY A 89 1.36 2.53 -3.16
C GLY A 89 1.99 3.08 -1.90
N SER A 90 1.38 4.15 -1.38
CA SER A 90 1.80 4.82 -0.16
C SER A 90 0.59 5.10 0.74
N ILE A 91 0.81 5.20 2.05
CA ILE A 91 -0.20 5.54 3.06
C ILE A 91 0.13 6.92 3.61
N CYS A 92 -0.82 7.86 3.51
CA CYS A 92 -0.69 9.17 4.11
C CYS A 92 -0.61 9.04 5.65
N PRO A 93 0.46 9.51 6.30
CA PRO A 93 0.66 9.33 7.74
C PRO A 93 -0.32 10.15 8.58
N ASN A 94 -0.95 11.18 8.00
CA ASN A 94 -1.95 12.00 8.68
C ASN A 94 -3.33 11.36 8.62
N CYS A 95 -3.90 11.18 7.42
CA CYS A 95 -5.29 10.75 7.27
C CYS A 95 -5.48 9.23 7.11
N GLY A 96 -4.41 8.49 6.79
CA GLY A 96 -4.42 7.06 6.52
C GLY A 96 -4.95 6.69 5.13
N ILE A 97 -5.23 7.66 4.26
CA ILE A 97 -5.64 7.38 2.88
C ILE A 97 -4.49 6.71 2.14
N THR A 98 -4.82 5.68 1.37
CA THR A 98 -3.84 4.98 0.53
C THR A 98 -3.83 5.57 -0.87
N HIS A 99 -2.66 5.69 -1.49
CA HIS A 99 -2.48 6.17 -2.85
C HIS A 99 -1.75 5.11 -3.67
N ARG A 100 -2.30 4.72 -4.82
CA ARG A 100 -1.62 3.84 -5.78
C ARG A 100 -0.50 4.63 -6.45
N ALA A 101 0.66 4.01 -6.60
CA ALA A 101 1.76 4.57 -7.36
C ALA A 101 1.40 4.67 -8.86
N GLN A 102 1.89 5.70 -9.54
CA GLN A 102 1.64 5.92 -10.97
C GLN A 102 2.79 5.38 -11.80
N ALA A 103 2.48 4.66 -12.88
CA ALA A 103 3.49 4.24 -13.84
C ALA A 103 4.04 5.44 -14.63
N VAL A 104 5.36 5.60 -14.66
CA VAL A 104 6.04 6.70 -15.34
C VAL A 104 6.83 6.20 -16.54
N TRP A 105 6.59 6.84 -17.68
CA TRP A 105 7.33 6.64 -18.92
C TRP A 105 8.54 7.58 -18.95
N THR A 106 9.75 7.03 -19.05
CA THR A 106 10.97 7.84 -19.17
C THR A 106 11.36 7.99 -20.65
N ARG A 107 11.83 9.20 -21.02
CA ARG A 107 12.19 9.54 -22.42
C ARG A 107 13.27 8.65 -23.02
N ALA A 108 14.09 7.99 -22.19
CA ALA A 108 15.13 7.06 -22.63
C ALA A 108 14.60 5.85 -23.42
N HIS A 109 13.28 5.60 -23.40
CA HIS A 109 12.65 4.44 -24.03
C HIS A 109 11.74 4.78 -25.22
N PHE A 110 11.72 6.04 -25.67
CA PHE A 110 10.74 6.55 -26.64
C PHE A 110 10.73 5.81 -27.99
N TRP A 111 11.80 5.09 -28.33
CA TRP A 111 11.95 4.47 -29.64
C TRP A 111 11.67 2.95 -29.68
N ASN A 112 11.66 2.22 -28.56
CA ASN A 112 11.51 0.74 -28.63
C ASN A 112 10.93 0.01 -27.41
N SER A 113 10.70 0.64 -26.25
CA SER A 113 10.16 -0.10 -25.09
C SER A 113 8.68 0.21 -24.87
N LYS A 114 7.83 -0.80 -25.03
CA LYS A 114 6.36 -0.72 -24.87
C LYS A 114 5.90 -0.75 -23.40
N LYS A 115 6.80 -0.63 -22.42
CA LYS A 115 6.47 -0.79 -21.00
C LYS A 115 7.08 0.33 -20.16
N PRO A 116 6.33 0.88 -19.19
CA PRO A 116 6.91 1.76 -18.20
C PRO A 116 7.91 0.98 -17.34
N THR A 117 8.96 1.66 -16.90
CA THR A 117 10.05 1.08 -16.09
C THR A 117 10.19 1.74 -14.72
N HIS A 118 9.39 2.78 -14.47
CA HIS A 118 9.43 3.55 -13.25
C HIS A 118 8.02 3.70 -12.66
N ILE A 119 7.95 3.84 -11.34
CA ILE A 119 6.78 4.34 -10.64
C ILE A 119 7.10 5.65 -9.93
N GLN A 120 6.06 6.42 -9.67
CA GLN A 120 6.10 7.61 -8.82
C GLN A 120 5.02 7.47 -7.75
N PHE A 121 5.40 7.71 -6.50
CA PHE A 121 4.42 7.79 -5.41
C PHE A 121 3.76 9.18 -5.39
N GLN A 122 2.59 9.25 -4.76
CA GLN A 122 1.89 10.51 -4.60
C GLN A 122 2.64 11.37 -3.58
N GLU A 123 2.96 12.61 -3.96
CA GLU A 123 3.67 13.57 -3.11
C GLU A 123 2.70 14.34 -2.18
N ASP A 124 1.46 14.55 -2.62
CA ASP A 124 0.44 15.29 -1.87
C ASP A 124 -0.83 14.47 -1.63
N CYS A 125 -1.31 14.44 -0.40
CA CYS A 125 -2.57 13.82 -0.04
C CYS A 125 -3.73 14.84 -0.07
N GLU A 126 -4.95 14.39 -0.36
CA GLU A 126 -6.16 15.24 -0.36
C GLU A 126 -6.49 15.84 1.02
N CYS A 127 -5.86 15.33 2.09
CA CYS A 127 -5.94 15.93 3.42
C CYS A 127 -5.04 17.16 3.61
N GLY A 128 -4.30 17.57 2.59
CA GLY A 128 -3.37 18.71 2.62
C GLY A 128 -1.98 18.37 3.17
N MET A 129 -1.66 17.09 3.32
CA MET A 129 -0.36 16.63 3.81
C MET A 129 0.57 16.32 2.63
N SER A 130 1.75 16.92 2.62
CA SER A 130 2.82 16.62 1.65
C SER A 130 3.78 15.54 2.15
N GLU A 131 4.58 14.98 1.25
CA GLU A 131 5.62 13.98 1.51
C GLU A 131 6.77 14.53 2.36
N ASP A 132 7.18 15.76 2.10
CA ASP A 132 8.32 16.39 2.77
C ASP A 132 8.13 16.58 4.29
N GLU A 133 6.88 16.56 4.75
CA GLU A 133 6.55 16.86 6.14
C GLU A 133 6.60 15.64 7.06
N ARG A 134 6.49 14.39 6.54
CA ARG A 134 6.43 13.16 7.36
C ARG A 134 6.89 11.91 6.59
N GLN A 135 7.31 10.87 7.32
CA GLN A 135 7.62 9.55 6.75
C GLN A 135 6.33 8.83 6.30
N TRP A 136 6.05 8.85 5.00
CA TRP A 136 4.99 8.03 4.42
C TRP A 136 5.34 6.54 4.53
N THR A 137 4.31 5.69 4.64
CA THR A 137 4.51 4.23 4.60
C THR A 137 4.27 3.74 3.17
N TYR A 138 5.31 3.28 2.49
CA TYR A 138 5.21 2.67 1.17
C TYR A 138 4.92 1.18 1.30
N PHE A 139 4.17 0.64 0.34
CA PHE A 139 3.80 -0.77 0.32
C PHE A 139 3.76 -1.35 -1.08
N HIS A 140 3.90 -2.67 -1.13
CA HIS A 140 3.57 -3.51 -2.27
C HIS A 140 2.18 -4.15 -2.05
N ILE A 141 1.34 -4.14 -3.09
CA ILE A 141 0.04 -4.79 -3.16
C ILE A 141 0.27 -6.23 -3.60
N GLY A 142 0.22 -7.16 -2.64
CA GLY A 142 0.49 -8.57 -2.90
C GLY A 142 -0.77 -9.39 -3.18
N SER A 143 -0.78 -10.65 -2.72
CA SER A 143 -1.89 -11.59 -2.92
C SER A 143 -2.69 -11.77 -1.64
N ASN A 144 -4.01 -11.84 -1.78
CA ASN A 144 -4.94 -12.20 -0.70
C ASN A 144 -5.05 -13.72 -0.48
N LYS A 145 -4.40 -14.56 -1.32
CA LYS A 145 -4.59 -16.01 -1.30
C LYS A 145 -4.33 -16.63 0.08
N LYS A 146 -3.28 -16.18 0.77
CA LYS A 146 -2.95 -16.67 2.11
C LYS A 146 -4.05 -16.34 3.12
N TRP A 147 -4.57 -15.10 3.09
CA TRP A 147 -5.68 -14.69 3.95
C TRP A 147 -6.94 -15.53 3.72
N ARG A 148 -7.27 -15.78 2.44
CA ARG A 148 -8.46 -16.55 2.04
C ARG A 148 -8.38 -18.01 2.46
N LEU A 149 -7.19 -18.62 2.39
CA LEU A 149 -7.01 -20.05 2.65
C LEU A 149 -6.63 -20.35 4.12
N GLN A 150 -5.94 -19.43 4.78
CA GLN A 150 -5.23 -19.68 6.05
C GLN A 150 -5.31 -18.47 7.00
N ARG A 151 -6.53 -17.98 7.25
CA ARG A 151 -6.75 -16.80 8.11
C ARG A 151 -6.14 -16.95 9.52
N GLU A 152 -6.30 -18.12 10.15
CA GLU A 152 -5.75 -18.41 11.47
C GLU A 152 -4.22 -18.32 11.49
N GLN A 153 -3.56 -18.81 10.44
CA GLN A 153 -2.10 -18.71 10.31
C GLN A 153 -1.63 -17.26 10.21
N CYS A 154 -2.35 -16.42 9.45
CA CYS A 154 -2.06 -14.98 9.40
C CYS A 154 -2.21 -14.31 10.78
N TYR A 155 -3.15 -14.75 11.60
CA TYR A 155 -3.29 -14.27 12.98
C TYR A 155 -2.10 -14.71 13.85
N MET A 156 -1.71 -15.99 13.79
CA MET A 156 -0.57 -16.50 14.54
C MET A 156 0.73 -15.77 14.19
N GLU A 157 0.97 -15.49 12.90
CA GLU A 157 2.11 -14.70 12.46
C GLU A 157 2.08 -13.26 12.99
N ALA A 158 0.90 -12.65 13.10
CA ALA A 158 0.74 -11.33 13.71
C ALA A 158 1.11 -11.34 15.20
N VAL A 159 0.72 -12.40 15.92
CA VAL A 159 1.08 -12.60 17.33
C VAL A 159 2.59 -12.80 17.47
N GLU A 160 3.21 -13.64 16.64
CA GLU A 160 4.65 -13.87 16.65
C GLU A 160 5.46 -12.60 16.33
N HIS A 161 5.02 -11.83 15.33
CA HIS A 161 5.65 -10.55 14.96
C HIS A 161 5.68 -9.57 16.13
N ARG A 162 4.61 -9.57 16.94
CA ARG A 162 4.53 -8.74 18.15
C ARG A 162 5.52 -9.18 19.23
N ILE A 163 5.72 -10.48 19.41
CA ILE A 163 6.65 -11.01 20.44
C ILE A 163 8.11 -10.69 20.10
N LYS A 164 8.43 -10.58 18.80
CA LYS A 164 9.80 -10.35 18.31
C LYS A 164 10.24 -8.87 18.32
N LYS A 165 9.34 -7.94 18.61
CA LYS A 165 9.62 -6.50 18.71
C LYS A 165 9.73 -6.05 20.15
#